data_AF-A0A6N9V5E3-F1
#
_entry.id   AF-A0A6N9V5E3-F1
#
_cell.length_a   1.000
_cell.length_b   1.000
_cell.length_c   1.000
_cell.angle_alpha   90.00
_cell.angle_beta   90.00
_cell.angle_gamma   90.00
#
_symmetry.space_group_name_H-M   'P 1'
#
loop_
_entity.id
_entity.type
_entity.pdbx_description
1 polymer ?
#
loop_
_entity_poly.entity_id
_entity_poly.type
_entity_poly.pdbx_seq_one_letter_code
_entity_poly.pdbx_strand_id
1 'polypeptide(L)' 'TELRRDAMRADDARTRGEERAPFVTRALAGAPGPVLAVSDWMRQVPDQIGQWVEQDYYSLGTDGFGL' A
#
# COMPACT_ATOMS: atom_id res chain seq x y z
N THR A 1 1.87 10.23 -3.18
CA THR A 1 1.91 9.44 -1.94
C THR A 1 0.65 9.62 -1.10
N GLU A 2 -0.53 9.63 -1.74
CA GLU A 2 -1.79 9.88 -1.02
C GLU A 2 -2.31 8.65 -0.28
N LEU A 3 -2.13 7.45 -0.84
CA LEU A 3 -2.53 6.20 -0.18
C LEU A 3 -1.79 5.97 1.14
N ARG A 4 -0.47 6.20 1.17
CA ARG A 4 0.31 6.14 2.43
C ARG A 4 -0.17 7.17 3.44
N ARG A 5 -0.42 8.42 3.01
CA ARG A 5 -0.92 9.48 3.90
C ARG A 5 -2.29 9.15 4.47
N ASP A 6 -3.20 8.60 3.66
CA ASP A 6 -4.49 8.11 4.14
C ASP A 6 -4.33 6.99 5.17
N ALA A 7 -3.46 6.03 4.90
CA ALA A 7 -3.25 4.90 5.79
C ALA A 7 -2.61 5.31 7.14
N MET A 8 -1.63 6.22 7.13
CA MET A 8 -1.09 6.81 8.36
C MET A 8 -2.16 7.54 9.18
N ARG A 9 -3.08 8.27 8.52
CA ARG A 9 -4.21 8.91 9.21
C ARG A 9 -5.19 7.89 9.79
N ALA A 10 -5.34 6.74 9.14
CA ALA A 10 -6.17 5.66 9.66
C ALA A 10 -5.54 4.98 10.90
N ASP A 11 -4.22 4.78 10.90
CA ASP A 11 -3.51 4.23 12.07
C ASP A 11 -3.53 5.19 13.27
N ASP A 12 -3.34 6.49 13.01
CA ASP A 12 -3.46 7.53 14.01
C ASP A 12 -4.89 7.60 14.61
N ALA A 13 -5.92 7.49 13.78
CA ALA A 13 -7.31 7.38 14.23
C ALA A 13 -7.55 6.12 15.06
N ARG A 14 -7.00 4.97 14.66
CA ARG A 14 -7.10 3.70 15.41
C ARG A 14 -6.46 3.81 16.79
N THR A 15 -5.36 4.56 16.91
CA THR A 15 -4.70 4.82 18.20
C THR A 15 -5.57 5.67 19.14
N ARG A 16 -6.53 6.44 18.60
CA ARG A 16 -7.57 7.16 19.35
C ARG A 16 -8.84 6.34 19.60
N GLY A 17 -8.89 5.08 19.17
CA GLY A 17 -10.07 4.22 19.29
C GLY A 17 -11.11 4.43 18.20
N GLU A 18 -10.79 5.14 17.12
CA GLU A 18 -11.67 5.30 15.97
C GLU A 18 -11.50 4.13 14.99
N GLU A 19 -12.60 3.50 14.59
CA GLU A 19 -12.56 2.48 13.54
C GLU A 19 -12.46 3.14 12.16
N ARG A 20 -11.24 3.16 11.62
CA ARG A 20 -10.96 3.64 10.27
C ARG A 20 -10.05 2.69 9.52
N ALA A 21 -10.55 2.17 8.41
CA ALA A 21 -9.76 1.39 7.45
C ALA A 21 -9.17 2.30 6.36
N PRO A 22 -7.86 2.19 6.06
CA PRO A 22 -7.25 2.85 4.90
C PRO A 22 -8.01 2.55 3.61
N PHE A 23 -7.99 3.49 2.66
CA PHE A 23 -8.60 3.29 1.35
C PHE A 23 -8.03 2.06 0.62
N VAL A 24 -6.71 1.86 0.65
CA VAL A 24 -6.07 0.72 -0.03
C VAL A 24 -6.59 -0.62 0.50
N THR A 25 -6.74 -0.73 1.83
CA THR A 25 -7.30 -1.92 2.48
C THR A 25 -8.74 -2.15 2.02
N ARG A 26 -9.59 -1.11 2.03
CA ARG A 26 -10.99 -1.20 1.59
C ARG A 26 -11.12 -1.53 0.11
N ALA A 27 -10.25 -0.98 -0.73
CA ALA A 27 -10.28 -1.19 -2.18
C ALA A 27 -9.88 -2.62 -2.58
N LEU A 28 -9.00 -3.26 -1.80
CA LEU A 28 -8.52 -4.61 -2.04
C LEU A 28 -9.25 -5.67 -1.19
N ALA A 29 -10.16 -5.27 -0.31
CA ALA A 29 -10.90 -6.18 0.54
C ALA A 29 -11.62 -7.26 -0.27
N GLY A 30 -11.36 -8.54 0.05
CA GLY A 30 -11.96 -9.69 -0.63
C GLY A 30 -11.39 -9.99 -2.02
N ALA A 31 -10.38 -9.26 -2.50
CA ALA A 31 -9.71 -9.61 -3.75
C ALA A 31 -8.97 -10.96 -3.59
N PRO A 32 -9.18 -11.93 -4.49
CA PRO A 32 -8.53 -13.23 -4.40
C PRO A 32 -7.07 -13.18 -4.85
N GLY A 33 -6.22 -13.95 -4.16
CA GLY A 33 -4.81 -14.13 -4.54
C GLY A 33 -3.90 -12.96 -4.14
N PRO A 34 -2.62 -13.02 -4.54
CA PRO A 34 -1.62 -12.01 -4.21
C PRO A 34 -1.83 -10.70 -4.97
N VAL A 35 -1.31 -9.60 -4.41
CA VAL A 35 -1.30 -8.27 -5.02
C VAL A 35 0.09 -8.01 -5.60
N LEU A 36 0.14 -7.71 -6.90
CA LEU A 36 1.36 -7.28 -7.59
C LEU A 36 1.24 -5.79 -7.96
N ALA A 37 2.03 -4.94 -7.31
CA ALA A 37 2.09 -3.51 -7.60
C ALA A 37 3.21 -3.21 -8.60
N VAL A 38 2.88 -2.52 -9.69
CA VAL A 38 3.82 -2.20 -10.78
C VAL A 38 3.87 -0.69 -10.98
N SER A 39 5.07 -0.14 -11.14
CA SER A 39 5.30 1.28 -11.34
C SER A 39 6.51 1.52 -12.25
N ASP A 40 6.48 2.60 -13.02
CA ASP A 40 7.65 3.10 -13.76
C ASP A 40 8.67 3.80 -12.86
N TRP A 41 8.38 3.90 -11.55
CA TRP A 41 9.30 4.36 -10.52
C TRP A 41 9.99 3.20 -9.81
N MET A 42 11.01 3.52 -9.00
CA MET A 42 11.65 2.56 -8.09
C MET A 42 10.61 1.81 -7.24
N ARG A 43 10.90 0.54 -6.94
CA ARG A 43 10.02 -0.36 -6.17
C ARG A 43 9.70 0.19 -4.78
N GLN A 44 10.59 1.01 -4.23
CA GLN A 44 10.36 1.73 -2.98
C GLN A 44 9.05 2.56 -2.99
N VAL A 45 8.58 3.04 -4.15
CA VAL A 45 7.34 3.82 -4.25
C VAL A 45 6.11 2.96 -3.95
N PRO A 46 5.84 1.85 -4.66
CA PRO A 46 4.77 0.94 -4.28
C PRO A 46 5.00 0.25 -2.93
N ASP A 47 6.25 0.04 -2.49
CA ASP A 47 6.52 -0.53 -1.15
C ASP A 47 5.95 0.31 0.00
N GLN A 48 5.71 1.60 -0.23
CA GLN A 48 5.17 2.51 0.78
C GLN A 48 3.83 2.09 1.38
N ILE A 49 3.04 1.27 0.68
CA ILE A 49 1.69 0.89 1.10
C ILE A 49 1.53 -0.58 1.50
N GLY A 50 2.58 -1.40 1.32
CA GLY A 50 2.47 -2.86 1.47
C GLY A 50 1.97 -3.31 2.84
N GLN A 51 2.31 -2.58 3.91
CA GLN A 51 1.88 -2.91 5.28
C GLN A 51 0.36 -2.84 5.51
N TRP A 52 -0.39 -2.17 4.63
CA TRP A 52 -1.85 -2.03 4.73
C TRP A 52 -2.62 -2.88 3.71
N VAL A 53 -1.93 -3.78 3.02
CA VAL A 53 -2.51 -4.77 2.11
C VAL A 53 -2.59 -6.09 2.86
N GLU A 54 -3.77 -6.71 2.88
CA GLU A 54 -4.02 -7.96 3.64
C GLU A 54 -3.45 -9.19 2.93
N GLN A 55 -3.40 -9.13 1.60
CA GLN A 55 -2.86 -10.19 0.74
C GLN A 55 -1.32 -10.17 0.71
N ASP A 56 -0.72 -11.27 0.27
CA ASP A 56 0.68 -11.30 -0.12
C ASP A 56 0.97 -10.19 -1.12
N TYR A 57 1.94 -9.33 -0.82
CA TYR A 57 2.24 -8.12 -1.58
C TYR A 57 3.62 -8.21 -2.21
N TYR A 58 3.65 -8.04 -3.54
CA TYR A 58 4.87 -8.00 -4.33
C TYR A 58 4.89 -6.70 -5.13
N SER A 59 6.09 -6.16 -5.33
CA SER A 59 6.28 -4.90 -6.02
C SER A 59 7.33 -5.04 -7.11
N LEU A 60 7.05 -4.45 -8.27
CA LEU A 60 7.98 -4.28 -9.37
C LEU A 60 8.14 -2.79 -9.62
N GLY A 61 9.39 -2.37 -9.67
CA GLY A 61 9.75 -1.02 -10.06
C GLY A 61 10.93 -1.06 -11.03
N THR A 62 11.26 0.10 -11.56
CA THR A 62 12.41 0.30 -12.45
C THR A 62 13.71 0.42 -11.65
N ASP A 63 13.94 -0.50 -10.71
CA ASP A 63 15.15 -0.53 -9.90
C ASP A 63 16.37 -0.86 -10.79
N GLY A 64 17.27 0.11 -10.95
CA GLY A 64 18.48 -0.02 -11.77
C GLY A 64 18.82 1.29 -12.45
N PHE A 65 20.11 1.52 -12.76
CA PHE A 65 20.48 2.61 -13.65
C PHE A 65 19.92 2.31 -15.03
N GLY A 66 18.97 3.13 -15.50
CA GLY A 66 18.70 3.24 -16.93
C GLY A 66 19.98 3.72 -17.61
N LEU A 67 20.64 2.83 -18.34
CA LEU A 67 21.58 3.24 -19.38
C LEU A 67 20.78 3.65 -20.63
#